data_AF-A0A5K7YG27-F1
#
_entry.id   AF-A0A5K7YG27-F1
#
_cell.length_a   1.000
_cell.length_b   1.000
_cell.length_c   1.000
_cell.angle_alpha   90.00
_cell.angle_beta   90.00
_cell.angle_gamma   90.00
#
_symmetry.space_group_name_H-M   'P 1'
#
loop_
_entity.id
_entity.type
_entity.pdbx_description
1 polymer ?
#
loop_
_entity_poly.entity_id
_entity_poly.type
_entity_poly.pdbx_seq_one_letter_code
_entity_poly.pdbx_strand_id
1 'polypeptide(L)'
;MKLQDLWDIYQSYTKEMTKQLRYLSVAGIAICWAFRAQDAFNTSGQLDLPTLVAFAMLMFIVFFLLDITQYFTGALLHRFWIFKVEEYKYQNNECQNDECTKPRWLDYPAYTLFLLKTATALIAFSLVARYFYTLL
;
A
#
# COMPACT_ATOMS: atom_id res chain seq x y z
N MET A 1 18.78 -22.42 -8.74
CA MET A 1 18.68 -21.16 -7.97
C MET A 1 18.86 -21.48 -6.50
N LYS A 2 19.67 -20.70 -5.80
CA LYS A 2 19.75 -20.74 -4.34
C LYS A 2 18.49 -20.09 -3.76
N LEU A 3 18.16 -20.43 -2.51
CA LEU A 3 17.02 -19.82 -1.81
C LEU A 3 17.17 -18.29 -1.73
N GLN A 4 18.41 -17.80 -1.57
CA GLN A 4 18.71 -16.38 -1.56
C GLN A 4 18.31 -15.69 -2.88
N ASP A 5 18.66 -16.31 -4.02
CA ASP A 5 18.31 -15.78 -5.34
C ASP A 5 16.79 -15.63 -5.52
N LEU A 6 15.99 -16.55 -4.96
CA LEU A 6 14.52 -16.47 -4.99
C LEU A 6 14.00 -15.30 -4.16
N TRP A 7 14.60 -15.05 -3.00
CA TRP A 7 14.25 -13.89 -2.16
C TRP A 7 14.58 -12.57 -2.83
N ASP A 8 15.74 -12.48 -3.50
CA ASP A 8 16.16 -11.27 -4.19
C ASP A 8 15.21 -10.93 -5.35
N ILE A 9 14.78 -11.96 -6.11
CA ILE A 9 13.76 -11.80 -7.16
C ILE A 9 12.43 -11.32 -6.57
N TYR A 10 11.97 -11.95 -5.50
CA TYR A 10 10.72 -11.54 -4.84
C TYR A 10 10.77 -10.09 -4.33
N GLN A 11 11.88 -9.68 -3.70
CA GLN A 11 12.08 -8.31 -3.24
C GLN A 11 12.12 -7.32 -4.40
N SER A 12 12.75 -7.69 -5.52
CA SER A 12 12.79 -6.86 -6.72
C SER A 12 11.38 -6.59 -7.27
N TYR A 13 10.59 -7.66 -7.48
CA TYR A 13 9.23 -7.52 -8.01
C TYR A 13 8.30 -6.73 -7.07
N THR A 14 8.33 -7.01 -5.77
CA THR A 14 7.46 -6.31 -4.81
C THR A 14 7.80 -4.82 -4.67
N LYS A 15 9.09 -4.48 -4.72
CA LYS A 15 9.58 -3.10 -4.72
C LYS A 15 9.13 -2.36 -5.98
N GLU A 16 9.35 -2.95 -7.14
CA GLU A 16 8.98 -2.33 -8.42
C GLU A 16 7.46 -2.19 -8.54
N MET A 17 6.70 -3.23 -8.16
CA MET A 17 5.25 -3.19 -8.16
C MET A 17 4.69 -2.06 -7.30
N THR A 18 5.20 -1.88 -6.07
CA THR A 18 4.76 -0.78 -5.19
C THR A 18 5.09 0.58 -5.78
N LYS A 19 6.29 0.73 -6.37
CA LYS A 19 6.71 1.98 -7.02
C LYS A 19 5.78 2.34 -8.18
N GLN A 20 5.51 1.39 -9.07
CA GLN A 20 4.63 1.61 -10.23
C GLN A 20 3.19 1.86 -9.81
N LEU A 21 2.67 1.11 -8.83
CA LEU A 21 1.32 1.32 -8.29
C LEU A 21 1.13 2.73 -7.72
N ARG A 22 2.13 3.31 -7.06
CA ARG A 22 2.04 4.69 -6.55
C ARG A 22 1.90 5.71 -7.68
N TYR A 23 2.76 5.63 -8.70
CA TYR A 23 2.68 6.53 -9.85
C TYR A 23 1.37 6.37 -10.62
N LEU A 24 0.96 5.12 -10.85
CA LEU A 24 -0.32 4.80 -11.45
C LEU A 24 -1.47 5.36 -10.63
N SER A 25 -1.50 5.17 -9.31
CA SER A 25 -2.57 5.71 -8.46
C SER A 25 -2.65 7.23 -8.48
N VAL A 26 -1.51 7.95 -8.52
CA VAL A 26 -1.52 9.42 -8.70
C VAL A 26 -2.10 9.79 -10.07
N ALA A 27 -1.67 9.11 -11.14
CA ALA A 27 -2.22 9.33 -12.48
C ALA A 27 -3.72 8.99 -12.56
N GLY A 28 -4.16 7.93 -11.87
CA GLY A 28 -5.55 7.52 -11.77
C GLY A 28 -6.41 8.58 -11.08
N ILE A 29 -5.92 9.17 -9.98
CA ILE A 29 -6.61 10.32 -9.35
C ILE A 29 -6.69 11.50 -10.32
N ALA A 30 -5.62 11.81 -11.05
CA ALA A 30 -5.64 12.90 -12.03
C ALA A 30 -6.65 12.65 -13.16
N ILE A 31 -6.77 11.41 -13.63
CA ILE A 31 -7.80 10.99 -14.59
C ILE A 31 -9.20 11.17 -14.01
N CYS A 32 -9.44 10.69 -12.78
CA CYS A 32 -10.73 10.89 -12.11
C CYS A 32 -11.08 12.38 -11.99
N TRP A 33 -10.10 13.21 -11.64
CA TRP A 33 -10.26 14.66 -11.50
C TRP A 33 -10.58 15.39 -12.81
N ALA A 34 -10.21 14.82 -13.96
CA ALA A 34 -10.53 15.38 -15.27
C ALA A 34 -12.02 15.26 -15.63
N PHE A 35 -12.76 14.33 -15.00
CA PHE A 35 -14.19 14.13 -15.22
C PHE A 35 -15.11 14.99 -14.36
N ARG A 36 -14.56 15.97 -13.62
CA ARG A 36 -15.37 16.94 -12.88
C ARG A 36 -16.10 17.90 -13.82
N ALA A 37 -17.31 18.31 -13.47
CA ALA A 37 -18.02 19.36 -14.21
C ALA A 37 -17.27 20.71 -14.14
N GLN A 38 -17.54 21.60 -15.12
CA GLN A 38 -16.93 22.94 -15.19
C GLN A 38 -17.25 23.78 -13.94
N ASP A 39 -18.44 23.61 -13.37
CA ASP A 39 -18.78 24.08 -12.03
C ASP A 39 -18.49 22.94 -11.04
N ALA A 40 -17.23 22.87 -10.59
CA ALA A 40 -16.73 21.77 -9.76
C ALA A 40 -17.52 21.58 -8.45
N PHE A 41 -18.29 22.57 -8.02
CA PHE A 41 -19.17 22.50 -6.87
C PHE A 41 -20.59 22.86 -7.28
N ASN A 42 -21.51 21.91 -7.09
CA ASN A 42 -22.95 22.17 -7.21
C ASN A 42 -23.39 23.20 -6.18
N THR A 43 -24.60 23.76 -6.31
CA THR A 43 -25.20 24.74 -5.38
C THR A 43 -25.23 24.28 -3.91
N SER A 44 -25.06 22.98 -3.67
CA SER A 44 -24.96 22.32 -2.37
C SER A 44 -23.53 22.14 -1.84
N GLY A 45 -22.51 22.64 -2.55
CA GLY A 45 -21.09 22.45 -2.21
C GLY A 45 -20.58 21.02 -2.41
N GLN A 46 -21.29 20.20 -3.19
CA GLN A 46 -20.87 18.84 -3.53
C GLN A 46 -20.08 18.82 -4.83
N LEU A 47 -19.02 18.02 -4.85
CA LEU A 47 -18.18 17.80 -6.02
C LEU A 47 -18.99 17.07 -7.09
N ASP A 48 -19.22 17.71 -8.23
CA ASP A 48 -20.03 17.13 -9.31
C ASP A 48 -19.20 16.12 -10.11
N LEU A 49 -19.23 14.86 -9.65
CA LEU A 49 -18.58 13.73 -10.30
C LEU A 49 -19.55 12.57 -10.49
N PRO A 50 -19.44 11.83 -11.61
CA PRO A 50 -20.11 10.56 -11.78
C PRO A 50 -19.81 9.63 -10.61
N THR A 51 -20.83 8.95 -10.09
CA THR A 51 -20.73 8.11 -8.88
C THR A 51 -19.65 7.04 -8.97
N LEU A 52 -19.45 6.42 -10.15
CA LEU A 52 -18.36 5.47 -10.38
C LEU A 52 -16.97 6.11 -10.23
N VAL A 53 -16.78 7.32 -10.76
CA VAL A 53 -15.49 8.03 -10.70
C VAL A 53 -15.20 8.53 -9.29
N ALA A 54 -16.22 9.00 -8.57
CA ALA A 54 -16.11 9.36 -7.16
C ALA A 54 -15.68 8.15 -6.31
N PHE A 55 -16.28 6.98 -6.53
CA PHE A 55 -15.90 5.77 -5.81
C PHE A 55 -14.48 5.31 -6.19
N ALA A 56 -14.09 5.39 -7.46
CA ALA A 56 -12.72 5.09 -7.88
C ALA A 56 -11.69 6.02 -7.20
N MET A 57 -12.00 7.32 -7.12
CA MET A 57 -11.17 8.31 -6.41
C MET A 57 -11.04 7.97 -4.92
N LEU A 58 -12.14 7.59 -4.27
CA LEU A 58 -12.12 7.12 -2.87
C LEU A 58 -11.24 5.87 -2.71
N MET A 59 -11.33 4.91 -3.63
CA MET A 59 -10.47 3.72 -3.60
C MET A 59 -8.98 4.07 -3.73
N PHE A 60 -8.61 5.03 -4.59
CA PHE A 60 -7.22 5.50 -4.66
C PHE A 60 -6.75 6.16 -3.36
N ILE A 61 -7.62 6.92 -2.67
CA ILE A 61 -7.29 7.49 -1.35
C ILE A 61 -7.06 6.37 -0.32
N VAL A 62 -7.95 5.37 -0.29
CA VAL A 62 -7.80 4.19 0.58
C VAL A 62 -6.51 3.44 0.26
N PHE A 63 -6.13 3.32 -1.01
CA PHE A 63 -4.85 2.74 -1.41
C PHE A 63 -3.65 3.47 -0.77
N PHE A 64 -3.61 4.81 -0.82
CA PHE A 64 -2.52 5.58 -0.22
C PHE A 64 -2.48 5.47 1.30
N LEU A 65 -3.65 5.45 1.96
CA LEU A 65 -3.73 5.21 3.40
C LEU A 65 -3.15 3.85 3.76
N LEU A 66 -3.57 2.78 3.06
CA LEU A 66 -3.05 1.44 3.27
C LEU A 66 -1.55 1.34 2.97
N ASP A 67 -1.07 2.04 1.94
CA ASP A 67 0.35 2.06 1.60
C ASP A 67 1.18 2.67 2.73
N ILE A 68 0.78 3.82 3.28
CA ILE A 68 1.46 4.43 4.42
C ILE A 68 1.36 3.53 5.67
N THR A 69 0.17 3.01 5.97
CA THR A 69 -0.05 2.12 7.12
C THR A 69 0.79 0.84 7.02
N GLN A 70 1.01 0.30 5.81
CA GLN A 70 1.87 -0.86 5.61
C GLN A 70 3.31 -0.61 6.08
N TYR A 71 3.91 0.50 5.66
CA TYR A 71 5.28 0.83 6.07
C TYR A 71 5.36 1.17 7.55
N PHE A 72 4.37 1.89 8.06
CA PHE A 72 4.30 2.26 9.47
C PHE A 72 4.17 1.04 10.39
N THR A 73 3.27 0.11 10.07
CA THR A 73 3.08 -1.13 10.85
C THR A 73 4.29 -2.04 10.77
N GLY A 74 4.89 -2.17 9.59
CA GLY A 74 6.15 -2.92 9.42
C GLY A 74 7.27 -2.36 10.31
N ALA A 75 7.46 -1.04 10.30
CA ALA A 75 8.46 -0.37 11.12
C ALA A 75 8.19 -0.51 12.63
N LEU A 76 6.93 -0.33 13.06
CA LEU A 76 6.55 -0.45 14.47
C LEU A 76 6.76 -1.87 14.99
N LEU A 77 6.30 -2.89 14.27
CA LEU A 77 6.44 -4.28 14.69
C LEU A 77 7.91 -4.68 14.80
N HIS A 78 8.73 -4.31 13.81
CA HIS A 78 10.18 -4.52 13.87
C HIS A 78 10.81 -3.81 15.05
N ARG A 79 10.45 -2.55 15.31
CA ARG A 79 10.93 -1.80 16.46
C ARG A 79 10.59 -2.51 17.77
N PHE A 80 9.32 -2.85 18.00
CA PHE A 80 8.91 -3.54 19.23
C PHE A 80 9.63 -4.88 19.43
N TRP A 81 9.84 -5.65 18.34
CA TRP A 81 10.57 -6.90 18.41
C TRP A 81 12.06 -6.69 18.74
N ILE A 82 12.72 -5.72 18.09
CA ILE A 82 14.13 -5.37 18.36
C ILE A 82 14.30 -4.98 19.83
N PHE A 83 13.45 -4.09 20.35
CA PHE A 83 13.49 -3.68 21.76
C PHE A 83 13.36 -4.88 22.71
N LYS A 84 12.44 -5.81 22.43
CA LYS A 84 12.25 -7.00 23.27
C LYS A 84 13.45 -7.96 23.23
N VAL A 85 14.08 -8.10 22.08
CA VAL A 85 15.29 -8.92 21.91
C VAL A 85 16.49 -8.27 22.60
N GLU A 86 16.65 -6.96 22.48
CA GLU A 86 17.70 -6.20 23.16
C GLU A 86 17.56 -6.30 24.68
N GLU A 87 16.35 -6.16 25.22
CA GLU A 87 16.09 -6.30 26.65
C GLU A 87 16.43 -7.72 27.16
N TYR A 88 16.03 -8.75 26.43
CA TYR A 88 16.34 -10.15 26.78
C TYR A 88 17.85 -10.43 26.75
N LYS A 89 18.55 -9.97 25.71
CA LYS A 89 20.01 -10.16 25.60
C LYS A 89 20.78 -9.37 26.66
N TYR A 90 20.33 -8.15 26.98
CA TYR A 90 20.93 -7.33 28.04
C TYR A 90 20.78 -7.99 29.42
N GLN A 91 19.62 -8.60 29.70
CA GLN A 91 19.39 -9.35 30.95
C GLN A 91 20.27 -10.61 31.06
N ASN A 92 20.65 -11.21 29.94
CA ASN A 92 21.45 -12.45 29.92
C ASN A 92 22.97 -12.24 29.69
N ASN A 93 23.45 -10.99 29.65
CA ASN A 93 24.85 -10.64 29.31
C ASN A 93 25.34 -11.25 27.97
N GLU A 94 24.43 -11.53 27.03
CA GLU A 94 24.78 -12.03 25.70
C GLU A 94 25.06 -10.84 24.77
N CYS A 95 26.33 -10.65 24.41
CA CYS A 95 26.77 -9.54 23.57
C CYS A 95 26.10 -9.55 22.19
N GLN A 96 25.45 -8.43 21.89
CA GLN A 96 24.92 -7.79 20.67
C GLN A 96 25.11 -8.38 19.24
N ASN A 97 26.00 -9.35 18.99
CA ASN A 97 26.39 -9.79 17.63
C ASN A 97 25.89 -11.19 17.19
N ASP A 98 25.19 -11.93 18.03
CA ASP A 98 24.67 -13.24 17.61
C ASP A 98 23.51 -13.12 16.62
N GLU A 99 23.55 -13.94 15.56
CA GLU A 99 22.51 -14.07 14.53
C GLU A 99 21.13 -14.35 15.18
N CYS A 100 20.27 -13.33 15.26
CA CYS A 100 18.92 -13.50 15.77
C CYS A 100 18.01 -14.10 14.71
N THR A 101 17.40 -15.24 15.01
CA THR A 101 16.34 -15.81 14.17
C THR A 101 15.06 -14.98 14.30
N LYS A 102 14.69 -14.29 13.22
CA LYS A 102 13.48 -13.47 13.17
C LYS A 102 12.23 -14.36 13.11
N PRO A 103 11.21 -14.12 13.95
CA PRO A 103 9.97 -14.87 13.89
C PRO A 103 9.14 -14.48 12.66
N ARG A 104 8.62 -15.49 11.95
CA ARG A 104 7.82 -15.30 10.73
C ARG A 104 6.54 -14.50 10.92
N TRP A 105 5.97 -14.50 12.13
CA TRP A 105 4.70 -13.81 12.37
C TRP A 105 4.79 -12.28 12.30
N LEU A 106 6.01 -11.74 12.41
CA LEU A 106 6.26 -10.30 12.40
C LEU A 106 5.94 -9.67 11.04
N ASP A 107 6.03 -10.44 9.96
CA ASP A 107 5.84 -9.96 8.59
C ASP A 107 4.40 -10.06 8.10
N TYR A 108 3.56 -10.90 8.73
CA TYR A 108 2.18 -11.08 8.27
C TYR A 108 1.38 -9.78 8.22
N PRO A 109 1.42 -8.88 9.23
CA PRO A 109 0.58 -7.67 9.21
C PRO A 109 0.97 -6.71 8.09
N ALA A 110 2.27 -6.56 7.83
CA ALA A 110 2.75 -5.73 6.72
C ALA A 110 2.41 -6.38 5.37
N TYR A 111 2.47 -7.71 5.30
CA TYR A 111 2.14 -8.45 4.08
C TYR A 111 0.63 -8.43 3.77
N THR A 112 -0.26 -8.52 4.77
CA THR A 112 -1.70 -8.41 4.56
C THR A 112 -2.09 -7.01 4.07
N LEU A 113 -1.48 -5.95 4.61
CA LEU A 113 -1.67 -4.59 4.13
C LEU A 113 -1.15 -4.40 2.70
N PHE A 114 -0.04 -5.06 2.35
CA PHE A 114 0.47 -5.09 0.98
C PHE A 114 -0.52 -5.73 0.01
N LEU A 115 -1.15 -6.85 0.37
CA LEU A 115 -2.17 -7.47 -0.47
C LEU A 115 -3.42 -6.59 -0.57
N LEU A 116 -3.87 -6.01 0.54
CA LEU A 116 -5.06 -5.18 0.58
C LEU A 116 -4.89 -3.92 -0.27
N LYS A 117 -3.75 -3.21 -0.17
CA LYS A 117 -3.51 -2.03 -1.01
C LYS A 117 -3.51 -2.42 -2.50
N THR A 118 -2.89 -3.54 -2.87
CA THR A 118 -2.85 -3.98 -4.27
C THR A 118 -4.25 -4.29 -4.79
N ALA A 119 -5.08 -4.98 -4.00
CA ALA A 119 -6.47 -5.24 -4.35
C ALA A 119 -7.26 -3.92 -4.54
N THR A 120 -7.11 -2.96 -3.61
CA THR A 120 -7.79 -1.66 -3.70
C THR A 120 -7.40 -0.90 -4.96
N ALA A 121 -6.12 -0.89 -5.35
CA ALA A 121 -5.68 -0.24 -6.58
C ALA A 121 -6.25 -0.91 -7.83
N LEU A 122 -6.30 -2.25 -7.88
CA LEU A 122 -6.91 -2.99 -8.98
C LEU A 122 -8.40 -2.68 -9.10
N ILE A 123 -9.11 -2.60 -7.97
CA ILE A 123 -10.53 -2.22 -7.95
C ILE A 123 -10.71 -0.79 -8.47
N ALA A 124 -9.88 0.16 -8.02
CA ALA A 124 -9.94 1.54 -8.48
C ALA A 124 -9.79 1.65 -10.01
N PHE A 125 -8.78 1.00 -10.58
CA PHE A 125 -8.58 0.98 -12.03
C PHE A 125 -9.69 0.26 -12.79
N SER A 126 -10.25 -0.81 -12.23
CA SER A 126 -11.38 -1.53 -12.84
C SER A 126 -12.63 -0.64 -12.93
N LEU A 127 -12.86 0.21 -11.93
CA LEU A 127 -13.98 1.15 -11.92
C LEU A 127 -13.78 2.29 -12.92
N VAL A 128 -12.57 2.84 -13.00
CA VAL A 128 -12.23 3.82 -14.04
C VAL A 128 -12.44 3.22 -15.42
N ALA A 129 -11.89 2.03 -15.69
CA ALA A 129 -12.04 1.35 -16.97
C ALA A 129 -13.51 1.09 -17.33
N ARG A 130 -14.32 0.64 -16.36
CA ARG A 130 -15.76 0.45 -16.55
C ARG A 130 -16.47 1.75 -16.92
N TYR A 131 -16.11 2.86 -16.28
CA TYR A 131 -16.68 4.17 -16.60
C TYR A 131 -16.35 4.63 -18.02
N PHE A 132 -15.08 4.46 -18.45
CA PHE A 132 -14.68 4.72 -19.84
C PHE A 132 -15.45 3.86 -20.83
N TYR A 133 -15.67 2.58 -20.53
CA TYR A 133 -16.45 1.68 -21.38
C TYR A 133 -17.92 2.11 -21.50
N THR A 134 -18.52 2.64 -20.42
CA THR A 134 -19.90 3.14 -20.48
C THR A 134 -20.05 4.46 -21.24
N LEU A 135 -18.95 5.18 -21.49
CA LEU A 135 -18.93 6.44 -22.21
C LEU A 135 -18.82 6.27 -23.73
N LEU A 136 -18.28 5.13 -24.19
CA LEU A 136 -17.99 4.81 -25.59
C LEU A 136 -19.17 4.11 -26.26
#